data_AF-G8PP36-F1
#
_entry.id   AF-G8PP36-F1
#
_cell.length_a   1.000
_cell.length_b   1.000
_cell.length_c   1.000
_cell.angle_alpha   90.00
_cell.angle_beta   90.00
_cell.angle_gamma   90.00
#
_symmetry.space_group_name_H-M   'P 1'
#
loop_
_entity.id
_entity.type
_entity.pdbx_description
1 polymer ?
#
loop_
_entity_poly.entity_id
_entity_poly.type
_entity_poly.pdbx_seq_one_letter_code
_entity_poly.pdbx_strand_id
1 'polypeptide(L)' 'MTIEKAPDATFTYIWGDKMIAFHTCKTCGNTTHWSDLDEDYDRMAVNTRLVPFEDVKDIPIRHFDGADTGQFLD' A
#
# COMPACT_ATOMS: atom_id res chain seq x y z
N MET A 1 -10.57 -3.28 -3.87
CA MET A 1 -9.53 -3.79 -4.80
C MET A 1 -9.05 -5.12 -4.23
N THR A 2 -8.74 -6.10 -5.08
CA THR A 2 -8.30 -7.44 -4.63
C THR A 2 -6.84 -7.67 -5.00
N ILE A 3 -6.08 -8.30 -4.11
CA ILE A 3 -4.68 -8.67 -4.35
C ILE A 3 -4.60 -10.17 -4.58
N GLU A 4 -4.31 -10.58 -5.81
CA GLU A 4 -4.03 -11.97 -6.16
C GLU A 4 -2.53 -12.25 -6.00
N LYS A 5 -2.20 -13.30 -5.24
CA LYS A 5 -0.80 -13.73 -5.04
C LYS A 5 -0.72 -15.23 -4.74
N ALA A 6 0.42 -15.83 -5.06
CA ALA A 6 0.74 -17.17 -4.57
C ALA A 6 0.85 -17.16 -3.02
N PRO A 7 0.63 -18.31 -2.36
CA PRO A 7 0.93 -18.48 -0.94
C PRO A 7 2.38 -18.04 -0.64
N ASP A 8 2.56 -17.29 0.45
CA ASP A 8 3.88 -16.84 0.91
C ASP A 8 4.70 -15.98 -0.09
N ALA A 9 4.09 -15.43 -1.14
CA ALA A 9 4.79 -14.62 -2.15
C ALA A 9 5.35 -13.29 -1.62
N THR A 10 4.91 -12.84 -0.44
CA THR A 10 5.30 -11.56 0.17
C THR A 10 5.82 -11.76 1.58
N PHE A 11 6.76 -10.91 2.01
CA PHE A 11 7.03 -10.70 3.44
C PHE A 11 6.42 -9.38 3.90
N THR A 12 6.21 -9.24 5.21
CA THR A 12 5.60 -8.05 5.81
C THR A 12 6.62 -7.23 6.61
N TYR A 13 6.59 -5.92 6.45
CA TYR A 13 7.26 -4.98 7.34
C TYR A 13 6.21 -4.26 8.21
N ILE A 14 6.36 -4.35 9.53
CA ILE A 14 5.46 -3.76 10.53
C ILE A 14 6.30 -2.94 11.49
N TRP A 15 5.89 -1.70 11.76
CA TRP A 15 6.64 -0.77 12.60
C TRP A 15 5.70 0.27 13.25
N GLY A 16 6.26 1.16 14.06
CA GLY A 16 5.49 2.18 14.78
C GLY A 16 4.45 1.54 15.72
N ASP A 17 3.22 2.05 15.66
CA ASP A 17 2.08 1.57 16.47
C ASP A 17 1.57 0.18 16.05
N LYS A 18 2.18 -0.43 15.03
CA LYS A 18 1.86 -1.78 14.54
C LYS A 18 0.40 -1.94 14.15
N MET A 19 -0.15 -0.95 13.46
CA MET A 19 -1.53 -1.00 12.95
C MET A 19 -1.59 -1.52 11.50
N ILE A 20 -0.50 -1.39 10.74
CA ILE A 20 -0.49 -1.78 9.32
C ILE A 20 0.72 -2.65 8.99
N ALA A 21 0.55 -3.52 8.00
CA ALA A 21 1.61 -4.34 7.42
C ALA A 21 1.89 -3.92 5.97
N PHE A 22 3.13 -3.58 5.66
CA PHE A 22 3.59 -3.34 4.29
C PHE A 22 4.00 -4.66 3.63
N HIS A 23 3.40 -5.00 2.50
CA HIS A 23 3.64 -6.26 1.79
C HIS A 23 4.62 -6.08 0.62
N THR A 24 5.77 -6.74 0.73
CA THR A 24 6.84 -6.70 -0.28
C THR A 24 7.02 -8.05 -0.96
N CYS A 25 7.03 -8.07 -2.29
CA CYS A 25 7.24 -9.27 -3.09
C CYS A 25 8.63 -9.86 -2.83
N LYS A 26 8.70 -11.15 -2.47
CA LYS A 26 9.96 -11.85 -2.20
C LYS A 26 10.83 -12.03 -3.45
N THR A 27 10.23 -12.01 -4.64
CA THR A 27 10.94 -12.25 -5.91
C THR A 27 11.57 -10.99 -6.48
N CYS A 28 10.83 -9.88 -6.55
CA CYS A 28 11.30 -8.64 -7.19
C CYS A 28 11.60 -7.50 -6.19
N GLY A 29 11.23 -7.65 -4.93
CA GLY A 29 11.47 -6.63 -3.90
C GLY A 29 10.53 -5.42 -3.94
N ASN A 30 9.51 -5.40 -4.82
CA ASN A 30 8.59 -4.26 -4.88
C ASN A 30 7.53 -4.33 -3.76
N THR A 31 7.26 -3.19 -3.12
CA THR A 31 6.14 -3.03 -2.19
C THR A 31 4.85 -2.87 -2.98
N THR A 32 3.91 -3.78 -2.75
CA THR A 32 2.68 -3.90 -3.53
C THR A 32 1.51 -3.15 -2.91
N HIS A 33 1.34 -3.27 -1.60
CA HIS A 33 0.27 -2.65 -0.83
C HIS A 33 0.65 -2.62 0.66
N TRP A 34 -0.13 -1.89 1.45
CA TRP A 34 -0.25 -2.15 2.88
C TRP A 34 -1.68 -2.56 3.20
N SER A 35 -1.86 -3.41 4.21
CA SER A 35 -3.16 -3.75 4.80
C SER A 35 -3.16 -3.42 6.29
N ASP A 36 -4.34 -3.17 6.85
CA ASP A 36 -4.50 -3.10 8.29
C ASP A 36 -4.25 -4.48 8.92
N LEU A 37 -3.86 -4.48 10.19
CA LEU A 37 -3.76 -5.70 11.00
C LEU A 37 -5.09 -6.03 11.69
N ASP A 38 -6.00 -5.07 11.78
CA ASP A 38 -7.41 -5.28 12.12
C ASP A 38 -8.16 -5.77 10.88
N GLU A 39 -8.61 -7.02 10.91
CA GLU A 39 -9.36 -7.64 9.81
C GLU A 39 -10.73 -6.99 9.57
N ASP A 40 -11.28 -6.29 10.58
CA ASP A 40 -12.56 -5.58 10.46
C ASP A 40 -12.37 -4.20 9.79
N TYR A 41 -11.13 -3.75 9.57
CA TYR A 41 -10.82 -2.46 8.94
C TYR A 41 -10.58 -2.59 7.43
N ASP A 42 -11.60 -2.23 6.64
CA ASP A 42 -11.60 -2.40 5.18
C ASP A 42 -10.89 -1.24 4.42
N ARG A 43 -9.72 -0.82 4.90
CA ARG A 43 -8.86 0.15 4.18
C ARG A 43 -7.48 -0.41 3.93
N MET A 44 -6.97 -0.09 2.76
CA MET A 44 -5.62 -0.42 2.29
C MET A 44 -5.14 0.68 1.33
N ALA A 45 -3.84 0.75 1.08
CA ALA A 45 -3.34 1.43 -0.10
C ALA A 45 -2.55 0.47 -0.99
N VAL A 46 -2.64 0.72 -2.29
CA VAL A 46 -1.99 -0.08 -3.33
C VAL A 46 -0.97 0.76 -4.08
N ASN A 47 0.10 0.14 -4.54
CA ASN A 47 1.08 0.78 -5.41
C ASN A 47 0.52 0.88 -6.83
N THR A 48 -0.12 2.00 -7.16
CA THR A 48 -0.73 2.23 -8.48
C THR A 48 0.28 2.24 -9.64
N ARG A 49 1.59 2.32 -9.37
CA ARG A 49 2.63 2.14 -10.42
C ARG A 49 2.69 0.71 -10.96
N LEU A 50 2.06 -0.26 -10.29
CA LEU A 50 1.91 -1.64 -10.76
C LEU A 50 0.65 -1.85 -11.61
N VAL A 51 -0.25 -0.87 -11.67
CA VAL A 51 -1.50 -0.93 -12.44
C VAL A 51 -1.22 -0.36 -13.84
N PRO A 52 -1.86 -0.88 -14.91
CA PRO A 52 -1.75 -0.27 -16.22
C PRO A 52 -2.04 1.23 -16.17
N PHE A 53 -1.17 2.03 -16.79
CA PHE A 53 -1.24 3.48 -16.73
C PHE A 53 -2.60 4.03 -17.20
N GLU A 54 -3.17 3.43 -18.25
CA GLU A 54 -4.46 3.85 -18.80
C GLU A 54 -5.61 3.76 -17.80
N ASP A 55 -5.52 2.88 -16.80
CA ASP A 55 -6.55 2.69 -15.78
C ASP A 55 -6.43 3.69 -14.61
N VAL A 56 -5.28 4.34 -14.46
CA VAL A 56 -4.98 5.21 -13.30
C VAL A 56 -4.61 6.64 -13.65
N LYS A 57 -4.41 6.96 -14.93
CA LYS A 57 -3.92 8.27 -15.40
C LYS A 57 -4.81 9.45 -15.01
N ASP A 58 -6.12 9.22 -14.85
CA ASP A 58 -7.10 10.26 -14.55
C ASP A 58 -7.36 10.42 -13.04
N ILE A 59 -6.70 9.61 -12.19
CA ILE A 59 -6.83 9.71 -10.73
C ILE A 59 -6.10 10.97 -10.24
N PRO A 60 -6.78 11.90 -9.54
CA PRO A 60 -6.13 13.08 -8.98
C PRO A 60 -5.04 12.69 -7.98
N ILE A 61 -3.85 13.28 -8.12
CA ILE A 61 -2.74 13.08 -7.20
C ILE A 61 -2.77 14.19 -6.16
N ARG A 62 -2.80 13.79 -4.88
CA ARG A 62 -2.66 14.68 -3.73
C ARG A 62 -1.40 14.33 -2.96
N HIS A 63 -0.67 15.34 -2.51
CA HIS A 63 0.56 15.11 -1.75
C HIS A 63 0.24 15.07 -0.26
N PHE A 64 0.58 13.97 0.40
CA PHE A 64 0.39 13.77 1.83
C PHE A 64 1.73 13.68 2.52
N ASP A 65 1.97 14.55 3.51
CA ASP A 65 3.12 14.46 4.39
C ASP A 65 2.80 13.52 5.55
N GLY A 66 3.13 12.25 5.35
CA GLY A 66 3.02 11.23 6.38
C GLY A 66 4.22 11.13 7.32
N ALA A 67 5.24 11.97 7.15
CA ALA A 67 6.45 11.92 7.97
C ALA A 67 6.38 12.86 9.17
N ASP A 68 5.93 14.10 8.96
CA ASP A 68 6.00 15.15 9.98
C ASP A 68 4.61 15.63 10.43
N THR A 69 3.76 16.07 9.48
CA THR A 69 2.52 16.80 9.82
C THR A 69 1.26 15.94 9.82
N GLY A 70 1.24 14.83 9.08
CA GLY A 70 0.03 14.03 8.87
C GLY A 70 -1.04 14.77 8.06
N GLN A 71 -0.65 15.72 7.21
CA GLN A 71 -1.55 16.59 6.45
C GLN A 71 -1.33 16.48 4.94
N PHE A 72 -2.34 16.88 4.18
CA PHE A 72 -2.17 17.13 2.77
C PHE A 72 -1.47 18.47 2.56
N LEU A 73 -0.55 18.52 1.59
CA LEU A 73 0.27 19.69 1.24
C LEU A 73 -0.36 20.57 0.14
N ASP A 74 -1.60 20.23 -0.24
CA ASP A 74 -2.40 20.91 -1.26
C ASP A 74 -3.69 21.52 -0.69
#